data_AF-A0A3A6KZQ1-F1
#
_entry.id   AF-A0A3A6KZQ1-F1
#
_cell.length_a   1.000
_cell.length_b   1.000
_cell.length_c   1.000
_cell.angle_alpha   90.00
_cell.angle_beta   90.00
_cell.angle_gamma   90.00
#
_symmetry.space_group_name_H-M   'P 1'
#
loop_
_entity.id
_entity.type
_entity.pdbx_description
1 polymer ?
#
loop_
_entity_poly.entity_id
_entity_poly.type
_entity_poly.pdbx_seq_one_letter_code
_entity_poly.pdbx_strand_id
1 'polypeptide(L)'
;MGFVVLHMEKAHGSDSGTTAHIERFIIPKNADPTRTHLNRKLIEYPEGVKDRSAAIQRRLEEAGLTRKIGSNQVRAIRINVSATPEDMERIEREGRLDEWCADNLKYFADTFGKENIVAAHLHLDEKTPHMHVTLVPIVKGERKRKKREEQAKKRYRKKPTDTVRLCADDIMSRLKLKAYQDSYAVAMKKYGLQRGVDGSEARHVSTQQYYRDIKRQTEELKTEVVELQERKETAREELERAKKEIQTERLKGAATTAAANIAESVGSLFGSNKVKTLERENTALHRKVATHEETIEALQAEIQTIRADHSRQVLEMQQRHLLEKNETVTKHQTEVSRLNALLIKATEWFPWFRAMLRIEKLCLAVGFTHEQTAHLMTGKPLPYNGELYSDEHRRKFKTNDVTAKVGTNNGKLILAIDGLHIGEWFKKQFERLQQNVGLKPVDTDGKYCKEYAQ
;
A
#
# COMPACT_ATOMS: atom_id res chain seq x y z
N MET A 1 -15.65 8.08 -17.08
CA MET A 1 -16.19 7.45 -15.86
C MET A 1 -15.45 6.14 -15.67
N GLY A 2 -14.67 5.97 -14.60
CA GLY A 2 -14.05 4.69 -14.32
C GLY A 2 -14.99 3.74 -13.58
N PHE A 3 -14.47 2.55 -13.29
CA PHE A 3 -15.27 1.43 -12.79
C PHE A 3 -15.29 1.38 -11.27
N VAL A 4 -16.42 0.96 -10.70
CA VAL A 4 -16.46 0.50 -9.32
C VAL A 4 -15.61 -0.75 -9.15
N VAL A 5 -14.84 -0.81 -8.06
CA VAL A 5 -14.17 -2.03 -7.61
C VAL A 5 -14.94 -2.55 -6.41
N LEU A 6 -15.57 -3.73 -6.55
CA LEU A 6 -16.13 -4.50 -5.46
C LEU A 6 -15.56 -5.91 -5.53
N HIS A 7 -14.65 -6.23 -4.61
CA HIS A 7 -14.05 -7.55 -4.52
C HIS A 7 -14.42 -8.21 -3.19
N MET A 8 -14.82 -9.49 -3.23
CA MET A 8 -15.21 -10.26 -2.06
C MET A 8 -14.41 -11.56 -2.00
N GLU A 9 -13.69 -11.79 -0.91
CA GLU A 9 -12.81 -12.95 -0.70
C GLU A 9 -13.22 -13.71 0.57
N LYS A 10 -13.24 -15.04 0.52
CA LYS A 10 -13.49 -15.88 1.70
C LYS A 10 -12.23 -15.93 2.57
N ALA A 11 -12.35 -15.60 3.86
CA ALA A 11 -11.29 -15.84 4.81
C ALA A 11 -11.25 -17.33 5.19
N HIS A 12 -10.15 -18.00 4.88
CA HIS A 12 -9.90 -19.39 5.24
C HIS A 12 -9.00 -19.45 6.48
N GLY A 13 -9.38 -20.26 7.48
CA GLY A 13 -8.57 -20.45 8.70
C GLY A 13 -8.51 -19.21 9.60
N SER A 14 -7.33 -18.97 10.19
CA SER A 14 -7.07 -17.77 11.01
C SER A 14 -6.87 -16.56 10.12
N ASP A 15 -7.66 -15.51 10.34
CA ASP A 15 -7.60 -14.27 9.57
C ASP A 15 -6.76 -13.17 10.25
N SER A 16 -5.92 -13.56 11.22
CA SER A 16 -5.10 -12.66 12.04
C SER A 16 -4.05 -11.90 11.23
N GLY A 17 -3.46 -12.52 10.21
CA GLY A 17 -2.51 -11.85 9.31
C GLY A 17 -3.16 -10.70 8.54
N THR A 18 -4.39 -10.92 8.06
CA THR A 18 -5.18 -9.87 7.41
C THR A 18 -5.58 -8.78 8.40
N THR A 19 -5.91 -9.13 9.65
CA THR A 19 -6.13 -8.13 10.71
C THR A 19 -4.88 -7.29 10.95
N ALA A 20 -3.69 -7.90 11.05
CA ALA A 20 -2.44 -7.17 11.23
C ALA A 20 -2.11 -6.22 10.08
N HIS A 21 -2.47 -6.59 8.85
CA HIS A 21 -2.35 -5.70 7.69
C HIS A 21 -3.39 -4.56 7.72
N ILE A 22 -4.67 -4.87 7.96
CA ILE A 22 -5.77 -3.88 7.93
C ILE A 22 -5.61 -2.84 9.04
N GLU A 23 -5.27 -3.28 10.24
CA GLU A 23 -5.11 -2.40 11.41
C GLU A 23 -3.67 -1.88 11.56
N ARG A 24 -2.82 -2.12 10.55
CA ARG A 24 -1.42 -1.64 10.47
C ARG A 24 -0.54 -2.04 11.66
N PHE A 25 -0.79 -3.19 12.29
CA PHE A 25 0.17 -3.83 13.20
C PHE A 25 1.45 -4.26 12.46
N ILE A 26 1.34 -4.51 11.15
CA ILE A 26 2.48 -4.70 10.25
C ILE A 26 2.29 -3.76 9.06
N ILE A 27 3.24 -2.85 8.86
CA ILE A 27 3.21 -1.89 7.75
C ILE A 27 3.70 -2.61 6.47
N PRO A 28 2.88 -2.68 5.41
CA PRO A 28 3.28 -3.30 4.15
C PRO A 28 4.27 -2.41 3.38
N LYS A 29 5.09 -2.99 2.51
CA LYS A 29 6.14 -2.27 1.77
C LYS A 29 5.62 -1.17 0.84
N ASN A 30 4.38 -1.29 0.39
CA ASN A 30 3.73 -0.36 -0.54
C ASN A 30 2.89 0.71 0.18
N ALA A 31 2.83 0.70 1.52
CA ALA A 31 2.23 1.78 2.29
C ALA A 31 3.27 2.86 2.59
N ASP A 32 2.86 4.12 2.48
CA ASP A 32 3.60 5.31 2.87
C ASP A 32 3.39 5.57 4.38
N PRO A 33 4.42 5.35 5.22
CA PRO A 33 4.30 5.52 6.67
C PRO A 33 3.93 6.94 7.09
N THR A 34 4.21 7.94 6.25
CA THR A 34 3.88 9.34 6.55
C THR A 34 2.38 9.61 6.44
N ARG A 35 1.63 8.77 5.72
CA ARG A 35 0.19 8.90 5.49
C ARG A 35 -0.65 7.95 6.34
N THR A 36 -0.04 6.99 7.05
CA THR A 36 -0.78 6.00 7.86
C THR A 36 -1.72 6.62 8.88
N HIS A 37 -1.37 7.79 9.42
CA HIS A 37 -2.22 8.53 10.36
C HIS A 37 -3.52 9.07 9.74
N LEU A 38 -3.61 9.12 8.41
CA LEU A 38 -4.82 9.48 7.67
C LEU A 38 -5.79 8.29 7.51
N ASN A 39 -5.33 7.06 7.75
CA ASN A 39 -6.19 5.90 7.74
C ASN A 39 -7.27 6.03 8.82
N ARG A 40 -8.46 5.51 8.55
CA ARG A 40 -9.59 5.66 9.45
C ARG A 40 -10.24 4.33 9.73
N LYS A 41 -10.51 4.11 11.02
CA LYS A 41 -11.44 3.08 11.46
C LYS A 41 -12.85 3.67 11.41
N LEU A 42 -13.71 3.08 10.59
CA LEU A 42 -15.05 3.62 10.32
C LEU A 42 -16.14 2.94 11.16
N ILE A 43 -15.82 1.82 11.80
CA ILE A 43 -16.70 1.12 12.75
C ILE A 43 -15.93 0.99 14.05
N GLU A 44 -16.45 1.61 15.12
CA GLU A 44 -15.91 1.46 16.45
C GLU A 44 -16.14 0.04 16.99
N TYR A 45 -15.18 -0.46 17.76
CA TYR A 45 -15.33 -1.76 18.39
C TYR A 45 -16.02 -1.59 19.74
N PRO A 46 -17.00 -2.45 20.05
CA PRO A 46 -17.64 -2.43 21.36
C PRO A 46 -16.64 -2.83 22.45
N GLU A 47 -16.95 -2.48 23.70
CA GLU A 47 -16.05 -2.67 24.84
C GLU A 47 -15.54 -4.12 24.96
N GLY A 48 -14.25 -4.27 25.27
CA GLY A 48 -13.56 -5.56 25.36
C GLY A 48 -13.09 -6.15 24.02
N VAL A 49 -13.45 -5.55 22.87
CA VAL A 49 -13.00 -5.99 21.55
C VAL A 49 -11.78 -5.19 21.11
N LYS A 50 -10.62 -5.85 21.13
CA LYS A 50 -9.33 -5.21 20.85
C LYS A 50 -9.02 -5.00 19.35
N ASP A 51 -9.47 -5.90 18.50
CA ASP A 51 -9.10 -5.94 17.08
C ASP A 51 -10.22 -6.57 16.23
N ARG A 52 -10.06 -6.51 14.91
CA ARG A 52 -10.98 -7.09 13.92
C ARG A 52 -11.21 -8.58 14.12
N SER A 53 -10.20 -9.34 14.54
CA SER A 53 -10.33 -10.78 14.77
C SER A 53 -11.24 -11.06 15.96
N ALA A 54 -11.09 -10.26 17.03
CA ALA A 54 -11.98 -10.28 18.19
C ALA A 54 -13.40 -9.85 17.81
N ALA A 55 -13.56 -8.86 16.92
CA ALA A 55 -14.88 -8.43 16.45
C ALA A 55 -15.61 -9.54 15.67
N ILE A 56 -14.89 -10.26 14.79
CA ILE A 56 -15.43 -11.45 14.10
C ILE A 56 -15.85 -12.51 15.12
N GLN A 57 -14.98 -12.82 16.08
CA GLN A 57 -15.23 -13.85 17.09
C GLN A 57 -16.47 -13.53 17.94
N ARG A 58 -16.57 -12.29 18.43
CA ARG A 58 -17.73 -11.81 19.19
C ARG A 58 -19.02 -11.97 18.41
N ARG A 59 -19.03 -11.54 17.14
CA ARG A 59 -20.23 -11.68 16.28
C ARG A 59 -20.66 -13.13 16.10
N LEU A 60 -19.72 -14.06 16.01
CA LEU A 60 -20.01 -15.50 15.91
C LEU A 60 -20.62 -16.06 17.20
N GLU A 61 -20.21 -15.56 18.36
CA GLU A 61 -20.72 -15.94 19.69
C GLU A 61 -22.14 -15.39 19.91
N GLU A 62 -22.37 -14.12 19.56
CA GLU A 62 -23.65 -13.43 19.74
C GLU A 62 -24.69 -13.81 18.67
N ALA A 63 -24.28 -14.48 17.57
CA ALA A 63 -25.17 -14.87 16.48
C ALA A 63 -26.20 -15.95 16.82
N GLY A 64 -26.14 -16.56 18.01
CA GLY A 64 -27.05 -17.64 18.37
C GLY A 64 -26.86 -18.90 17.52
N LEU A 65 -25.62 -19.16 17.09
CA LEU A 65 -25.29 -20.34 16.30
C LEU A 65 -25.45 -21.61 17.14
N THR A 66 -26.38 -22.48 16.73
CA THR A 66 -26.65 -23.74 17.44
C THR A 66 -25.64 -24.85 17.15
N ARG A 67 -24.74 -24.64 16.18
CA ARG A 67 -23.73 -25.63 15.78
C ARG A 67 -22.34 -25.09 16.06
N LYS A 68 -21.46 -25.98 16.53
CA LYS A 68 -20.03 -25.70 16.60
C LYS A 68 -19.50 -25.34 15.21
N ILE A 69 -18.72 -24.26 15.16
CA ILE A 69 -18.07 -23.79 13.94
C ILE A 69 -16.92 -24.74 13.59
N GLY A 70 -16.96 -25.31 12.40
CA GLY A 70 -15.89 -26.17 11.90
C GLY A 70 -14.61 -25.39 11.62
N SER A 71 -13.45 -26.05 11.70
CA SER A 71 -12.14 -25.45 11.38
C SER A 71 -12.08 -24.90 9.94
N ASN A 72 -12.74 -25.57 9.00
CA ASN A 72 -12.76 -25.21 7.59
C ASN A 72 -13.91 -24.27 7.20
N GLN A 73 -14.75 -23.86 8.15
CA GLN A 73 -15.86 -22.96 7.85
C GLN A 73 -15.36 -21.52 7.68
N VAL A 74 -15.87 -20.85 6.66
CA VAL A 74 -15.58 -19.43 6.38
C VAL A 74 -16.22 -18.58 7.46
N ARG A 75 -15.39 -18.00 8.33
CA ARG A 75 -15.80 -17.17 9.46
C ARG A 75 -16.05 -15.72 9.07
N ALA A 76 -15.34 -15.23 8.05
CA ALA A 76 -15.47 -13.88 7.54
C ALA A 76 -15.32 -13.85 6.01
N ILE A 77 -15.92 -12.86 5.39
CA ILE A 77 -15.71 -12.46 4.00
C ILE A 77 -15.04 -11.09 4.05
N ARG A 78 -13.89 -10.98 3.39
CA ARG A 78 -13.15 -9.73 3.21
C ARG A 78 -13.72 -9.05 1.99
N ILE A 79 -14.18 -7.82 2.15
CA ILE A 79 -14.67 -7.00 1.05
C ILE A 79 -13.69 -5.85 0.87
N ASN A 80 -13.19 -5.68 -0.34
CA ASN A 80 -12.36 -4.53 -0.72
C ASN A 80 -13.14 -3.70 -1.75
N VAL A 81 -13.29 -2.41 -1.47
CA VAL A 81 -13.92 -1.46 -2.37
C VAL A 81 -13.02 -0.26 -2.67
N SER A 82 -13.05 0.16 -3.94
CA SER A 82 -12.27 1.29 -4.45
C SER A 82 -12.79 1.69 -5.85
N ALA A 83 -12.03 2.52 -6.55
CA ALA A 83 -12.16 2.86 -7.96
C ALA A 83 -10.76 2.97 -8.59
N THR A 84 -10.65 3.55 -9.78
CA THR A 84 -9.32 3.87 -10.35
C THR A 84 -8.63 4.95 -9.49
N PRO A 85 -7.27 5.03 -9.53
CA PRO A 85 -6.55 6.07 -8.81
C PRO A 85 -7.10 7.48 -9.08
N GLU A 86 -7.40 7.79 -10.34
CA GLU A 86 -7.87 9.10 -10.79
C GLU A 86 -9.28 9.41 -10.28
N ASP A 87 -10.16 8.41 -10.23
CA ASP A 87 -11.51 8.58 -9.70
C ASP A 87 -11.49 8.77 -8.17
N MET A 88 -10.67 8.00 -7.45
CA MET A 88 -10.55 8.14 -5.99
C MET A 88 -9.91 9.47 -5.60
N GLU A 89 -8.87 9.91 -6.31
CA GLU A 89 -8.26 11.23 -6.13
C GLU A 89 -9.28 12.35 -6.38
N ARG A 90 -10.11 12.21 -7.43
CA ARG A 90 -11.19 13.17 -7.69
C ARG A 90 -12.18 13.21 -6.53
N ILE A 91 -12.68 12.06 -6.06
CA ILE A 91 -13.64 11.97 -4.94
C ILE A 91 -13.06 12.60 -3.67
N GLU A 92 -11.78 12.35 -3.38
CA GLU A 92 -11.06 12.95 -2.24
C GLU A 92 -10.94 14.46 -2.38
N ARG A 93 -10.47 14.95 -3.53
CA ARG A 93 -10.31 16.38 -3.82
C ARG A 93 -11.63 17.16 -3.79
N GLU A 94 -12.73 16.54 -4.21
CA GLU A 94 -14.07 17.11 -4.11
C GLU A 94 -14.64 17.11 -2.68
N GLY A 95 -13.91 16.58 -1.69
CA GLY A 95 -14.36 16.49 -0.29
C GLY A 95 -15.46 15.45 -0.07
N ARG A 96 -15.64 14.52 -1.02
CA ARG A 96 -16.74 13.54 -1.03
C ARG A 96 -16.35 12.17 -0.48
N LEU A 97 -15.13 12.02 0.02
CA LEU A 97 -14.60 10.76 0.54
C LEU A 97 -15.40 10.26 1.76
N ASP A 98 -15.86 11.16 2.62
CA ASP A 98 -16.67 10.82 3.79
C ASP A 98 -18.06 10.34 3.41
N GLU A 99 -18.68 11.03 2.46
CA GLU A 99 -19.94 10.61 1.84
C GLU A 99 -19.77 9.20 1.24
N TRP A 100 -18.68 8.98 0.48
CA TRP A 100 -18.39 7.69 -0.15
C TRP A 100 -18.22 6.59 0.89
N CYS A 101 -17.50 6.83 1.99
CA CYS A 101 -17.37 5.86 3.08
C CYS A 101 -18.73 5.52 3.70
N ALA A 102 -19.54 6.54 4.01
CA ALA A 102 -20.85 6.37 4.62
C ALA A 102 -21.82 5.57 3.73
N ASP A 103 -21.86 5.86 2.42
CA ASP A 103 -22.73 5.13 1.49
C ASP A 103 -22.29 3.69 1.25
N ASN A 104 -20.98 3.43 1.27
CA ASN A 104 -20.50 2.04 1.24
C ASN A 104 -20.94 1.27 2.48
N LEU A 105 -20.77 1.84 3.68
CA LEU A 105 -21.23 1.23 4.92
C LEU A 105 -22.73 0.97 4.91
N LYS A 106 -23.51 1.96 4.46
CA LYS A 106 -24.96 1.84 4.31
C LYS A 106 -25.32 0.72 3.34
N TYR A 107 -24.72 0.69 2.15
CA TYR A 107 -24.95 -0.35 1.16
C TYR A 107 -24.70 -1.76 1.72
N PHE A 108 -23.58 -1.96 2.43
CA PHE A 108 -23.26 -3.26 3.01
C PHE A 108 -24.15 -3.62 4.20
N ALA A 109 -24.52 -2.65 5.03
CA ALA A 109 -25.47 -2.85 6.13
C ALA A 109 -26.86 -3.22 5.60
N ASP A 110 -27.35 -2.54 4.56
CA ASP A 110 -28.65 -2.81 3.93
C ASP A 110 -28.65 -4.17 3.22
N THR A 111 -27.54 -4.53 2.57
CA THR A 111 -27.43 -5.77 1.78
C THR A 111 -27.23 -7.01 2.65
N PHE A 112 -26.39 -6.90 3.69
CA PHE A 112 -25.96 -8.06 4.49
C PHE A 112 -26.44 -8.04 5.94
N GLY A 113 -27.08 -6.97 6.37
CA GLY A 113 -27.45 -6.71 7.77
C GLY A 113 -26.34 -6.01 8.52
N LYS A 114 -26.68 -4.91 9.21
CA LYS A 114 -25.74 -4.08 9.99
C LYS A 114 -24.88 -4.90 10.96
N GLU A 115 -25.50 -5.82 11.70
CA GLU A 115 -24.83 -6.70 12.67
C GLU A 115 -23.75 -7.60 12.04
N ASN A 116 -23.84 -7.85 10.73
CA ASN A 116 -22.89 -8.71 10.03
C ASN A 116 -21.67 -7.95 9.54
N ILE A 117 -21.69 -6.61 9.54
CA ILE A 117 -20.55 -5.77 9.18
C ILE A 117 -19.80 -5.38 10.45
N VAL A 118 -18.77 -6.15 10.80
CA VAL A 118 -18.13 -6.08 12.12
C VAL A 118 -16.92 -5.16 12.18
N ALA A 119 -16.34 -4.81 11.03
CA ALA A 119 -15.19 -3.92 10.94
C ALA A 119 -15.15 -3.26 9.57
N ALA A 120 -14.76 -1.99 9.52
CA ALA A 120 -14.48 -1.26 8.29
C ALA A 120 -13.33 -0.27 8.49
N HIS A 121 -12.36 -0.31 7.57
CA HIS A 121 -11.16 0.52 7.63
C HIS A 121 -10.90 1.14 6.27
N LEU A 122 -10.68 2.45 6.25
CA LEU A 122 -10.24 3.21 5.09
C LEU A 122 -8.70 3.32 5.13
N HIS A 123 -8.05 2.94 4.03
CA HIS A 123 -6.62 3.11 3.83
C HIS A 123 -6.37 4.22 2.83
N LEU A 124 -5.58 5.22 3.24
CA LEU A 124 -5.14 6.39 2.47
C LEU A 124 -3.62 6.46 2.34
N ASP A 125 -2.92 5.50 2.90
CA ASP A 125 -1.47 5.37 2.90
C ASP A 125 -0.93 4.50 1.76
N GLU A 126 -1.78 3.90 0.95
CA GLU A 126 -1.40 3.14 -0.24
C GLU A 126 -1.66 3.92 -1.53
N LYS A 127 -1.34 3.33 -2.70
CA LYS A 127 -1.39 4.02 -4.00
C LYS A 127 -2.77 4.60 -4.33
N THR A 128 -3.84 3.92 -3.93
CA THR A 128 -5.23 4.33 -4.20
C THR A 128 -6.05 4.19 -2.93
N PRO A 129 -6.82 5.23 -2.54
CA PRO A 129 -7.78 5.12 -1.45
C PRO A 129 -8.70 3.91 -1.62
N HIS A 130 -8.79 3.06 -0.60
CA HIS A 130 -9.67 1.90 -0.63
C HIS A 130 -10.14 1.54 0.77
N MET A 131 -11.26 0.82 0.84
CA MET A 131 -11.86 0.44 2.10
C MET A 131 -11.97 -1.07 2.23
N HIS A 132 -11.46 -1.57 3.35
CA HIS A 132 -11.63 -2.94 3.79
C HIS A 132 -12.87 -3.05 4.67
N VAL A 133 -13.86 -3.83 4.24
CA VAL A 133 -15.07 -4.15 5.01
C VAL A 133 -15.07 -5.63 5.36
N THR A 134 -15.41 -5.94 6.61
CA THR A 134 -15.41 -7.30 7.13
C THR A 134 -16.82 -7.76 7.41
N LEU A 135 -17.25 -8.77 6.65
CA LEU A 135 -18.58 -9.36 6.72
C LEU A 135 -18.51 -10.74 7.40
N VAL A 136 -19.29 -10.95 8.46
CA VAL A 136 -19.53 -12.28 9.03
C VAL A 136 -20.77 -12.88 8.37
N PRO A 137 -20.67 -14.03 7.66
CA PRO A 137 -21.75 -14.51 6.80
C PRO A 137 -22.85 -15.26 7.57
N ILE A 138 -23.52 -14.56 8.49
CA ILE A 138 -24.67 -15.08 9.23
C ILE A 138 -25.93 -14.90 8.40
N VAL A 139 -26.63 -16.00 8.14
CA VAL A 139 -27.89 -16.02 7.39
C VAL A 139 -28.97 -16.77 8.17
N LYS A 140 -30.24 -16.42 7.91
CA LYS A 140 -31.41 -17.16 8.39
C LYS A 140 -32.03 -17.97 7.24
N GLY A 141 -32.72 -19.07 7.58
CA GLY A 141 -33.46 -19.88 6.63
C GLY A 141 -32.81 -21.21 6.24
N GLU A 142 -33.53 -21.97 5.41
CA GLU A 142 -33.26 -23.38 5.15
C GLU A 142 -31.90 -23.66 4.47
N ARG A 143 -31.27 -24.77 4.85
CA ARG A 143 -30.01 -25.21 4.24
C ARG A 143 -30.25 -25.73 2.82
N LYS A 144 -29.50 -25.24 1.82
CA LYS A 144 -29.58 -25.72 0.43
C LYS A 144 -29.41 -27.23 0.25
N ARG A 145 -28.58 -27.90 1.08
CA ARG A 145 -28.42 -29.37 1.04
C ARG A 145 -29.65 -30.14 1.51
N LYS A 146 -30.61 -29.51 2.20
CA LYS A 146 -31.87 -30.13 2.66
C LYS A 146 -32.61 -30.80 1.50
N LYS A 147 -32.74 -30.12 0.35
CA LYS A 147 -33.42 -30.66 -0.85
C LYS A 147 -32.74 -31.90 -1.44
N ARG A 148 -31.41 -32.00 -1.35
CA ARG A 148 -30.64 -33.19 -1.81
C ARG A 148 -30.65 -34.32 -0.78
N GLU A 149 -30.58 -33.97 0.51
CA GLU A 149 -30.64 -34.93 1.63
C GLU A 149 -32.03 -35.56 1.77
N GLU A 150 -33.12 -34.88 1.37
CA GLU A 150 -34.48 -35.43 1.33
C GLU A 150 -34.67 -36.59 0.34
N GLN A 151 -33.82 -36.67 -0.69
CA GLN A 151 -33.81 -37.77 -1.67
C GLN A 151 -32.99 -38.98 -1.19
N ALA A 152 -32.28 -38.89 -0.07
CA ALA A 152 -31.45 -39.96 0.45
C ALA A 152 -32.25 -40.93 1.35
N LYS A 153 -31.99 -42.24 1.22
CA LYS A 153 -32.69 -43.32 1.96
C LYS A 153 -32.56 -43.24 3.49
N LYS A 154 -31.58 -42.51 4.04
CA LYS A 154 -31.36 -42.35 5.49
C LYS A 154 -31.88 -40.98 5.95
N ARG A 155 -32.99 -40.96 6.69
CA ARG A 155 -33.60 -39.75 7.27
C ARG A 155 -32.92 -39.37 8.59
N TYR A 156 -32.05 -38.38 8.55
CA TYR A 156 -31.60 -37.70 9.78
C TYR A 156 -32.72 -36.84 10.36
N ARG A 157 -32.80 -36.72 11.69
CA ARG A 157 -33.78 -35.88 12.41
C ARG A 157 -33.74 -34.45 11.87
N LYS A 158 -34.85 -34.00 11.26
CA LYS A 158 -34.99 -32.65 10.68
C LYS A 158 -35.04 -31.61 11.81
N LYS A 159 -34.27 -30.54 11.67
CA LYS A 159 -34.24 -29.39 12.59
C LYS A 159 -35.02 -28.20 12.00
N PRO A 160 -35.41 -27.19 12.81
CA PRO A 160 -36.27 -26.09 12.38
C PRO A 160 -35.73 -25.36 11.15
N THR A 161 -36.64 -24.85 10.33
CA THR A 161 -36.37 -24.25 9.01
C THR A 161 -35.87 -22.81 9.09
N ASP A 162 -36.10 -22.13 10.21
CA ASP A 162 -35.67 -20.76 10.49
C ASP A 162 -34.54 -20.68 11.53
N THR A 163 -33.50 -21.51 11.36
CA THR A 163 -32.32 -21.46 12.23
C THR A 163 -31.25 -20.53 11.67
N VAL A 164 -30.65 -19.72 12.55
CA VAL A 164 -29.47 -18.91 12.24
C VAL A 164 -28.27 -19.83 11.92
N ARG A 165 -27.53 -19.50 10.86
CA ARG A 165 -26.37 -20.29 10.41
C ARG A 165 -25.27 -19.43 9.80
N LEU A 166 -24.03 -19.88 9.98
CA LEU A 166 -22.86 -19.34 9.30
C LEU A 166 -22.73 -19.99 7.92
N CYS A 167 -22.89 -19.23 6.84
CA CYS A 167 -22.87 -19.78 5.48
C CYS A 167 -22.45 -18.77 4.40
N ALA A 168 -21.15 -18.76 4.08
CA ALA A 168 -20.63 -17.94 2.98
C ALA A 168 -21.20 -18.30 1.60
N ASP A 169 -21.50 -19.57 1.32
CA ASP A 169 -22.01 -20.00 -0.01
C ASP A 169 -23.40 -19.45 -0.34
N ASP A 170 -24.14 -19.04 0.68
CA ASP A 170 -25.44 -18.40 0.49
C ASP A 170 -25.35 -16.93 0.20
N ILE A 171 -24.26 -16.29 0.59
CA ILE A 171 -23.95 -14.91 0.25
C ILE A 171 -23.21 -14.87 -1.09
N MET A 172 -22.23 -15.75 -1.28
CA MET A 172 -21.30 -15.78 -2.42
C MET A 172 -21.73 -16.75 -3.53
N SER A 173 -23.04 -16.91 -3.74
CA SER A 173 -23.53 -17.64 -4.92
C SER A 173 -23.30 -16.82 -6.19
N ARG A 174 -23.02 -17.48 -7.33
CA ARG A 174 -22.75 -16.80 -8.61
C ARG A 174 -23.79 -15.73 -8.97
N LEU A 175 -25.08 -16.05 -8.84
CA LEU A 175 -26.17 -15.11 -9.14
C LEU A 175 -26.14 -13.88 -8.23
N LYS A 176 -25.89 -14.08 -6.93
CA LYS A 176 -25.79 -12.98 -5.97
C LYS A 176 -24.55 -12.12 -6.19
N LEU A 177 -23.39 -12.73 -6.47
CA LEU A 177 -22.18 -11.97 -6.78
C LEU A 177 -22.37 -11.08 -8.01
N LYS A 178 -23.05 -11.58 -9.05
CA LYS A 178 -23.44 -10.75 -10.21
C LYS A 178 -24.36 -9.61 -9.79
N ALA A 179 -25.43 -9.92 -9.05
CA ALA A 179 -26.38 -8.92 -8.58
C ALA A 179 -25.71 -7.83 -7.72
N TYR A 180 -24.74 -8.19 -6.87
CA TYR A 180 -24.00 -7.21 -6.07
C TYR A 180 -23.17 -6.25 -6.92
N GLN A 181 -22.58 -6.71 -8.03
CA GLN A 181 -21.89 -5.80 -8.96
C GLN A 181 -22.87 -4.81 -9.59
N ASP A 182 -24.06 -5.30 -9.98
CA ASP A 182 -25.12 -4.47 -10.55
C ASP A 182 -25.62 -3.41 -9.55
N SER A 183 -26.02 -3.84 -8.35
CA SER A 183 -26.58 -2.95 -7.32
C SER A 183 -25.54 -2.01 -6.71
N TYR A 184 -24.30 -2.45 -6.57
CA TYR A 184 -23.22 -1.60 -6.06
C TYR A 184 -22.88 -0.48 -7.04
N ALA A 185 -22.86 -0.77 -8.35
CA ALA A 185 -22.66 0.26 -9.36
C ALA A 185 -23.77 1.32 -9.33
N VAL A 186 -25.02 0.92 -9.09
CA VAL A 186 -26.14 1.86 -8.90
C VAL A 186 -25.91 2.75 -7.68
N ALA A 187 -25.51 2.16 -6.54
CA ALA A 187 -25.23 2.92 -5.31
C ALA A 187 -24.08 3.93 -5.49
N MET A 188 -23.07 3.58 -6.26
CA MET A 188 -21.88 4.42 -6.46
C MET A 188 -21.97 5.37 -7.67
N LYS A 189 -23.07 5.32 -8.44
CA LYS A 189 -23.26 6.13 -9.67
C LYS A 189 -23.07 7.63 -9.43
N LYS A 190 -23.46 8.13 -8.26
CA LYS A 190 -23.35 9.55 -7.90
C LYS A 190 -21.91 10.06 -7.73
N TYR A 191 -20.92 9.17 -7.72
CA TYR A 191 -19.49 9.50 -7.70
C TYR A 191 -18.86 9.48 -9.10
N GLY A 192 -19.68 9.32 -10.15
CA GLY A 192 -19.21 9.18 -11.53
C GLY A 192 -18.60 7.80 -11.82
N LEU A 193 -18.88 6.81 -10.96
CA LEU A 193 -18.42 5.44 -11.11
C LEU A 193 -19.48 4.60 -11.84
N GLN A 194 -19.01 3.69 -12.69
CA GLN A 194 -19.88 2.79 -13.45
C GLN A 194 -19.57 1.33 -13.16
N ARG A 195 -20.50 0.45 -13.57
CA ARG A 195 -20.34 -0.99 -13.42
C ARG A 195 -19.17 -1.50 -14.27
N GLY A 196 -18.35 -2.40 -13.70
CA GLY A 196 -17.40 -3.18 -14.48
C GLY A 196 -18.08 -3.98 -15.62
N VAL A 197 -17.28 -4.47 -16.57
CA VAL A 197 -17.79 -5.19 -17.75
C VAL A 197 -18.53 -6.47 -17.33
N ASP A 198 -19.79 -6.61 -17.74
CA ASP A 198 -20.55 -7.84 -17.50
C ASP A 198 -20.00 -8.97 -18.38
N GLY A 199 -19.80 -10.15 -17.79
CA GLY A 199 -19.15 -11.27 -18.48
C GLY A 199 -17.65 -11.11 -18.71
N SER A 200 -16.97 -10.19 -17.99
CA SER A 200 -15.52 -10.04 -18.08
C SER A 200 -14.78 -11.38 -17.87
N GLU A 201 -13.83 -11.68 -18.77
CA GLU A 201 -12.95 -12.85 -18.68
C GLU A 201 -11.70 -12.60 -17.82
N ALA A 202 -11.57 -11.39 -17.27
CA ALA A 202 -10.46 -11.03 -16.40
C ALA A 202 -10.42 -11.95 -15.18
N ARG A 203 -9.24 -12.52 -14.91
CA ARG A 203 -9.00 -13.30 -13.70
C ARG A 203 -8.44 -12.37 -12.62
N HIS A 204 -8.92 -12.54 -11.39
CA HIS A 204 -8.32 -11.84 -10.26
C HIS A 204 -6.85 -12.24 -10.14
N VAL A 205 -6.01 -11.22 -9.99
CA VAL A 205 -4.57 -11.35 -9.78
C VAL A 205 -4.29 -10.79 -8.39
N SER A 206 -3.53 -11.53 -7.58
CA SER A 206 -3.13 -11.04 -6.27
C SER A 206 -2.21 -9.82 -6.41
N THR A 207 -2.19 -8.94 -5.42
CA THR A 207 -1.34 -7.73 -5.45
C THR A 207 0.13 -8.07 -5.71
N GLN A 208 0.65 -9.13 -5.09
CA GLN A 208 2.03 -9.59 -5.31
C GLN A 208 2.26 -10.04 -6.75
N GLN A 209 1.31 -10.80 -7.31
CA GLN A 209 1.42 -11.25 -8.69
C GLN A 209 1.30 -10.08 -9.67
N TYR A 210 0.42 -9.11 -9.41
CA TYR A 210 0.29 -7.91 -10.23
C TYR A 210 1.62 -7.15 -10.32
N TYR A 211 2.27 -6.87 -9.19
CA TYR A 211 3.59 -6.21 -9.21
C TYR A 211 4.67 -7.04 -9.91
N ARG A 212 4.63 -8.37 -9.79
CA ARG A 212 5.56 -9.25 -10.50
C ARG A 212 5.35 -9.20 -12.01
N ASP A 213 4.10 -9.24 -12.45
CA ASP A 213 3.73 -9.27 -13.86
C ASP A 213 4.03 -7.91 -14.52
N ILE A 214 3.75 -6.79 -13.84
CA ILE A 214 4.15 -5.44 -14.27
C ILE A 214 5.67 -5.33 -14.40
N LYS A 215 6.43 -5.83 -13.41
CA LYS A 215 7.89 -5.81 -13.47
C LYS A 215 8.38 -6.61 -14.68
N ARG A 216 7.84 -7.81 -14.92
CA ARG A 216 8.21 -8.64 -16.07
C ARG A 216 7.91 -7.93 -17.40
N GLN A 217 6.69 -7.43 -17.57
CA GLN A 217 6.27 -6.70 -18.77
C GLN A 217 7.13 -5.46 -19.02
N THR A 218 7.52 -4.75 -17.97
CA THR A 218 8.38 -3.57 -18.08
C THR A 218 9.78 -3.96 -18.58
N GLU A 219 10.33 -5.08 -18.10
CA GLU A 219 11.63 -5.57 -18.58
C GLU A 219 11.53 -6.12 -20.01
N GLU A 220 10.47 -6.87 -20.35
CA GLU A 220 10.20 -7.35 -21.72
C GLU A 220 10.08 -6.18 -22.70
N LEU A 221 9.29 -5.16 -22.37
CA LEU A 221 9.14 -3.95 -23.19
C LEU A 221 10.45 -3.19 -23.35
N LYS A 222 11.29 -3.12 -22.31
CA LYS A 222 12.62 -2.51 -22.43
C LYS A 222 13.50 -3.27 -23.41
N THR A 223 13.51 -4.60 -23.34
CA THR A 223 14.27 -5.44 -24.29
C THR A 223 13.75 -5.25 -25.72
N GLU A 224 12.43 -5.29 -25.93
CA GLU A 224 11.84 -5.06 -27.26
C GLU A 224 12.19 -3.67 -27.82
N VAL A 225 12.19 -2.64 -26.97
CA VAL A 225 12.58 -1.28 -27.39
C VAL A 225 14.05 -1.24 -27.83
N VAL A 226 14.95 -1.94 -27.14
CA VAL A 226 16.37 -2.01 -27.53
C VAL A 226 16.53 -2.77 -28.85
N GLU A 227 15.91 -3.94 -28.99
CA GLU A 227 15.97 -4.72 -30.24
C GLU A 227 15.40 -3.94 -31.44
N LEU A 228 14.29 -3.22 -31.24
CA LEU A 228 13.71 -2.36 -32.28
C LEU A 228 14.61 -1.19 -32.65
N GLN A 229 15.38 -0.65 -31.71
CA GLN A 229 16.39 0.38 -32.00
C GLN A 229 17.54 -0.19 -32.84
N GLU A 230 18.07 -1.35 -32.48
CA GLU A 230 19.13 -2.03 -33.23
C GLU A 230 18.68 -2.38 -34.66
N ARG A 231 17.49 -2.98 -34.82
CA ARG A 231 16.92 -3.27 -36.15
C ARG A 231 16.71 -2.03 -37.00
N LYS A 232 16.37 -0.90 -36.37
CA LYS A 232 16.22 0.38 -37.07
C LYS A 232 17.58 0.91 -37.57
N GLU A 233 18.64 0.73 -36.78
CA GLU A 233 19.99 1.13 -37.18
C GLU A 233 20.51 0.24 -38.32
N THR A 234 20.37 -1.08 -38.23
CA THR A 234 20.81 -1.99 -39.31
C THR A 234 20.06 -1.74 -40.61
N ALA A 235 18.73 -1.55 -40.56
CA ALA A 235 17.93 -1.22 -41.73
C ALA A 235 18.35 0.12 -42.37
N ARG A 236 18.77 1.11 -41.56
CA ARG A 236 19.32 2.38 -42.06
C ARG A 236 20.67 2.17 -42.77
N GLU A 237 21.56 1.35 -42.21
CA GLU A 237 22.85 1.05 -42.83
C GLU A 237 22.71 0.27 -44.15
N GLU A 238 21.78 -0.67 -44.22
CA GLU A 238 21.46 -1.40 -45.45
C GLU A 238 20.87 -0.47 -46.51
N LEU A 239 19.97 0.44 -46.13
CA LEU A 239 19.42 1.45 -47.03
C LEU A 239 20.53 2.35 -47.60
N GLU A 240 21.47 2.80 -46.77
CA GLU A 240 22.62 3.59 -47.21
C GLU A 240 23.54 2.82 -48.17
N ARG A 241 23.77 1.52 -47.92
CA ARG A 241 24.51 0.65 -48.84
C ARG A 241 23.80 0.47 -50.18
N ALA A 242 22.50 0.16 -50.16
CA ALA A 242 21.70 0.03 -51.36
C ALA A 242 21.66 1.34 -52.18
N LYS A 243 21.56 2.50 -51.51
CA LYS A 243 21.66 3.83 -52.16
C LYS A 243 23.00 4.02 -52.86
N LYS A 244 24.11 3.66 -52.23
CA LYS A 244 25.46 3.71 -52.83
C LYS A 244 25.60 2.77 -54.02
N GLU A 245 25.13 1.53 -53.90
CA GLU A 245 25.17 0.55 -55.00
C GLU A 245 24.35 1.02 -56.22
N ILE A 246 23.13 1.51 -56.00
CA ILE A 246 22.29 2.08 -57.07
C ILE A 246 22.99 3.27 -57.74
N GLN A 247 23.67 4.12 -56.98
CA GLN A 247 24.42 5.25 -57.53
C GLN A 247 25.59 4.76 -58.39
N THR A 248 26.31 3.73 -57.97
CA THR A 248 27.40 3.13 -58.76
C THR A 248 26.89 2.42 -60.02
N GLU A 249 25.77 1.70 -59.95
CA GLU A 249 25.16 1.06 -61.11
C GLU A 249 24.57 2.09 -62.09
N ARG A 250 24.04 3.23 -61.62
CA ARG A 250 23.67 4.35 -62.51
C ARG A 250 24.89 4.92 -63.26
N LEU A 251 26.03 5.07 -62.58
CA LEU A 251 27.26 5.56 -63.20
C LEU A 251 27.82 4.56 -64.23
N LYS A 252 27.81 3.26 -63.91
CA LYS A 252 28.16 2.20 -64.86
C LYS A 252 27.18 2.12 -66.02
N GLY A 253 25.88 2.22 -65.75
CA GLY A 253 24.80 2.24 -66.75
C GLY A 253 24.92 3.42 -67.71
N ALA A 254 25.29 4.60 -67.21
CA ALA A 254 25.58 5.76 -68.05
C ALA A 254 26.83 5.52 -68.92
N ALA A 255 27.88 4.87 -68.37
CA ALA A 255 29.09 4.51 -69.10
C ALA A 255 28.84 3.41 -70.15
N THR A 256 28.04 2.39 -69.83
CA THR A 256 27.65 1.33 -70.77
C THR A 256 26.66 1.83 -71.81
N THR A 257 25.81 2.81 -71.52
CA THR A 257 24.95 3.47 -72.52
C THR A 257 25.80 4.33 -73.46
N ALA A 258 26.80 5.05 -72.94
CA ALA A 258 27.77 5.76 -73.77
C ALA A 258 28.60 4.80 -74.64
N ALA A 259 28.99 3.63 -74.12
CA ALA A 259 29.68 2.59 -74.88
C ALA A 259 28.74 1.83 -75.84
N ALA A 260 27.47 1.64 -75.49
CA ALA A 260 26.45 1.03 -76.32
C ALA A 260 26.09 1.95 -77.49
N ASN A 261 26.03 3.26 -77.29
CA ASN A 261 25.88 4.23 -78.39
C ASN A 261 27.11 4.25 -79.34
N ILE A 262 28.27 3.78 -78.88
CA ILE A 262 29.46 3.54 -79.71
C ILE A 262 29.37 2.16 -80.41
N ALA A 263 28.70 1.18 -79.78
CA ALA A 263 28.57 -0.20 -80.27
C ALA A 263 27.27 -0.51 -81.05
N GLU A 264 26.27 0.38 -81.06
CA GLU A 264 25.01 0.29 -81.83
C GLU A 264 25.23 0.42 -83.36
N SER A 265 26.48 0.28 -83.78
CA SER A 265 26.89 -0.08 -85.14
C SER A 265 26.58 -1.55 -85.47
N VAL A 266 26.57 -2.49 -84.51
CA VAL A 266 26.33 -3.92 -84.81
C VAL A 266 25.71 -4.66 -83.61
N GLY A 267 24.45 -5.11 -83.72
CA GLY A 267 23.95 -6.19 -82.84
C GLY A 267 22.55 -6.04 -82.25
N SER A 268 21.57 -5.54 -83.01
CA SER A 268 20.15 -5.72 -82.65
C SER A 268 19.71 -7.16 -82.95
N LEU A 269 18.86 -7.75 -82.08
CA LEU A 269 18.08 -8.99 -82.25
C LEU A 269 18.55 -10.16 -81.37
N PHE A 270 18.28 -10.10 -80.06
CA PHE A 270 17.69 -11.21 -79.26
C PHE A 270 17.63 -10.78 -77.77
N GLY A 271 16.49 -10.27 -77.28
CA GLY A 271 16.32 -10.00 -75.83
C GLY A 271 15.31 -8.92 -75.42
N SER A 272 14.72 -8.17 -76.36
CA SER A 272 14.02 -6.90 -76.06
C SER A 272 12.76 -7.03 -75.18
N ASN A 273 12.00 -8.12 -75.26
CA ASN A 273 10.69 -8.17 -74.60
C ASN A 273 10.76 -8.50 -73.11
N LYS A 274 11.67 -9.38 -72.68
CA LYS A 274 11.82 -9.72 -71.25
C LYS A 274 12.51 -8.60 -70.47
N VAL A 275 13.47 -7.93 -71.12
CA VAL A 275 14.16 -6.74 -70.58
C VAL A 275 13.17 -5.59 -70.39
N LYS A 276 12.32 -5.29 -71.38
CA LYS A 276 11.28 -4.24 -71.26
C LYS A 276 10.27 -4.50 -70.14
N THR A 277 9.91 -5.76 -69.90
CA THR A 277 8.99 -6.11 -68.79
C THR A 277 9.66 -5.91 -67.44
N LEU A 278 10.92 -6.36 -67.30
CA LEU A 278 11.71 -6.16 -66.08
C LEU A 278 11.98 -4.67 -65.81
N GLU A 279 12.23 -3.85 -66.83
CA GLU A 279 12.38 -2.39 -66.69
C GLU A 279 11.10 -1.72 -66.18
N ARG A 280 9.93 -2.17 -66.64
CA ARG A 280 8.64 -1.67 -66.17
C ARG A 280 8.36 -2.08 -64.72
N GLU A 281 8.67 -3.31 -64.34
CA GLU A 281 8.54 -3.76 -62.95
C GLU A 281 9.52 -3.04 -62.02
N ASN A 282 10.74 -2.80 -62.48
CA ASN A 282 11.77 -2.10 -61.71
C ASN A 282 11.39 -0.62 -61.49
N THR A 283 10.88 0.06 -62.52
CA THR A 283 10.35 1.43 -62.38
C THR A 283 9.12 1.51 -61.46
N ALA A 284 8.24 0.49 -61.49
CA ALA A 284 7.11 0.42 -60.58
C ALA A 284 7.53 0.17 -59.12
N LEU A 285 8.54 -0.69 -58.88
CA LEU A 285 9.12 -0.93 -57.57
C LEU A 285 9.80 0.33 -57.02
N HIS A 286 10.58 1.04 -57.84
CA HIS A 286 11.20 2.31 -57.44
C HIS A 286 10.18 3.37 -57.00
N ARG A 287 9.03 3.47 -57.69
CA ARG A 287 7.94 4.36 -57.26
C ARG A 287 7.36 3.98 -55.91
N LYS A 288 7.16 2.68 -55.65
CA LYS A 288 6.68 2.19 -54.35
C LYS A 288 7.67 2.46 -53.22
N VAL A 289 8.96 2.23 -53.48
CA VAL A 289 10.02 2.53 -52.50
C VAL A 289 10.03 4.02 -52.17
N ALA A 290 9.95 4.91 -53.16
CA ALA A 290 9.88 6.36 -52.93
C ALA A 290 8.66 6.76 -52.08
N THR A 291 7.48 6.21 -52.37
CA THR A 291 6.28 6.48 -51.57
C THR A 291 6.40 5.97 -50.14
N HIS A 292 7.06 4.81 -49.93
CA HIS A 292 7.30 4.30 -48.58
C HIS A 292 8.33 5.12 -47.81
N GLU A 293 9.40 5.60 -48.47
CA GLU A 293 10.37 6.52 -47.86
C GLU A 293 9.68 7.81 -47.37
N GLU A 294 8.83 8.43 -48.18
CA GLU A 294 8.05 9.62 -47.76
C GLU A 294 7.16 9.33 -46.53
N THR A 295 6.47 8.19 -46.51
CA THR A 295 5.62 7.82 -45.34
C THR A 295 6.45 7.55 -44.08
N ILE A 296 7.63 6.95 -44.23
CA ILE A 296 8.54 6.69 -43.11
C ILE A 296 9.09 8.00 -42.56
N GLU A 297 9.43 8.97 -43.41
CA GLU A 297 9.87 10.30 -42.98
C GLU A 297 8.76 11.04 -42.23
N ALA A 298 7.53 11.02 -42.75
CA ALA A 298 6.38 11.63 -42.09
C ALA A 298 6.12 11.01 -40.70
N LEU A 299 6.12 9.69 -40.59
CA LEU A 299 5.95 8.99 -39.31
C LEU A 299 7.12 9.24 -38.35
N GLN A 300 8.35 9.38 -38.84
CA GLN A 300 9.50 9.71 -38.00
C GLN A 300 9.39 11.14 -37.44
N ALA A 301 8.91 12.10 -38.22
CA ALA A 301 8.64 13.46 -37.76
C ALA A 301 7.52 13.48 -36.69
N GLU A 302 6.46 12.70 -36.89
CA GLU A 302 5.37 12.57 -35.92
C GLU A 302 5.85 11.92 -34.60
N ILE A 303 6.65 10.86 -34.67
CA ILE A 303 7.24 10.24 -33.47
C ILE A 303 8.17 11.22 -32.74
N GLN A 304 8.94 12.03 -33.46
CA GLN A 304 9.82 13.03 -32.84
C GLN A 304 9.02 14.13 -32.14
N THR A 305 7.94 14.63 -32.74
CA THR A 305 7.07 15.64 -32.13
C THR A 305 6.37 15.09 -30.89
N ILE A 306 5.79 13.87 -30.97
CA ILE A 306 5.18 13.20 -29.81
C ILE A 306 6.19 13.00 -28.68
N ARG A 307 7.43 12.57 -28.99
CA ARG A 307 8.48 12.41 -27.98
C ARG A 307 8.85 13.74 -27.32
N ALA A 308 8.99 14.81 -28.10
CA ALA A 308 9.30 16.13 -27.59
C ALA A 308 8.20 16.66 -26.66
N ASP A 309 6.93 16.53 -27.07
CA ASP A 309 5.78 16.93 -26.27
C ASP A 309 5.66 16.10 -24.98
N HIS A 310 5.88 14.79 -25.06
CA HIS A 310 5.87 13.93 -23.89
C HIS A 310 7.01 14.28 -22.92
N SER A 311 8.23 14.49 -23.42
CA SER A 311 9.36 14.95 -22.61
C SER A 311 9.06 16.28 -21.91
N ARG A 312 8.42 17.22 -22.61
CA ARG A 312 8.00 18.50 -22.04
C ARG A 312 6.94 18.32 -20.95
N GLN A 313 5.90 17.51 -21.18
CA GLN A 313 4.85 17.26 -20.19
C GLN A 313 5.40 16.59 -18.92
N VAL A 314 6.32 15.63 -19.05
CA VAL A 314 6.99 14.99 -17.91
C VAL A 314 7.78 16.01 -17.10
N LEU A 315 8.50 16.91 -17.78
CA LEU A 315 9.30 17.94 -17.11
C LEU A 315 8.40 18.96 -16.36
N GLU A 316 7.32 19.42 -17.00
CA GLU A 316 6.34 20.32 -16.39
C GLU A 316 5.61 19.67 -15.20
N MET A 317 5.34 18.37 -15.26
CA MET A 317 4.75 17.61 -14.16
C MET A 317 5.73 17.48 -12.98
N GLN A 318 7.01 17.17 -13.25
CA GLN A 318 8.06 17.10 -12.23
C GLN A 318 8.27 18.45 -11.55
N GLN A 319 8.28 19.55 -12.31
CA GLN A 319 8.39 20.90 -11.75
C GLN A 319 7.20 21.25 -10.85
N ARG A 320 5.97 20.98 -11.28
CA ARG A 320 4.77 21.18 -10.45
C ARG A 320 4.83 20.38 -9.15
N HIS A 321 5.22 19.10 -9.23
CA HIS A 321 5.35 18.27 -8.04
C HIS A 321 6.42 18.79 -7.07
N LEU A 322 7.56 19.28 -7.58
CA LEU A 322 8.60 19.89 -6.76
C LEU A 322 8.12 21.19 -6.08
N LEU A 323 7.36 22.02 -6.79
CA LEU A 323 6.78 23.24 -6.24
C LEU A 323 5.77 22.94 -5.13
N GLU A 324 4.83 22.02 -5.36
CA GLU A 324 3.86 21.59 -4.35
C GLU A 324 4.55 20.99 -3.11
N LYS A 325 5.60 20.19 -3.33
CA LYS A 325 6.41 19.63 -2.24
C LYS A 325 7.11 20.73 -1.44
N ASN A 326 7.66 21.73 -2.11
CA ASN A 326 8.32 22.85 -1.41
C ASN A 326 7.30 23.71 -0.65
N GLU A 327 6.14 24.00 -1.22
CA GLU A 327 5.06 24.73 -0.54
C GLU A 327 4.51 23.98 0.67
N THR A 328 4.37 22.66 0.58
CA THR A 328 3.93 21.85 1.71
C THR A 328 4.99 21.81 2.81
N VAL A 329 6.28 21.68 2.45
CA VAL A 329 7.39 21.76 3.42
C VAL A 329 7.43 23.12 4.12
N THR A 330 7.26 24.24 3.41
CA THR A 330 7.27 25.57 4.04
C THR A 330 6.05 25.79 4.95
N LYS A 331 4.86 25.31 4.56
CA LYS A 331 3.66 25.33 5.41
C LYS A 331 3.87 24.54 6.70
N HIS A 332 4.36 23.29 6.60
CA HIS A 332 4.65 22.47 7.77
C HIS A 332 5.72 23.10 8.66
N GLN A 333 6.79 23.65 8.07
CA GLN A 333 7.85 24.32 8.83
C GLN A 333 7.29 25.51 9.62
N THR A 334 6.40 26.30 9.02
CA THR A 334 5.74 27.43 9.67
C THR A 334 4.85 26.98 10.83
N GLU A 335 4.08 25.91 10.64
CA GLU A 335 3.22 25.37 11.70
C GLU A 335 4.03 24.76 12.85
N VAL A 336 5.12 24.05 12.55
CA VAL A 336 6.06 23.55 13.57
C VAL A 336 6.68 24.71 14.35
N SER A 337 7.11 25.79 13.67
CA SER A 337 7.61 27.00 14.35
C SER A 337 6.56 27.63 15.25
N ARG A 338 5.29 27.68 14.80
CA ARG A 338 4.17 28.20 15.59
C ARG A 338 3.90 27.35 16.83
N LEU A 339 3.84 26.03 16.68
CA LEU A 339 3.61 25.10 17.78
C LEU A 339 4.76 25.15 18.79
N ASN A 340 6.01 25.24 18.33
CA ASN A 340 7.17 25.42 19.20
C ASN A 340 7.08 26.73 19.99
N ALA A 341 6.65 27.83 19.36
CA ALA A 341 6.45 29.10 20.07
C ALA A 341 5.35 28.99 21.14
N LEU A 342 4.26 28.28 20.86
CA LEU A 342 3.20 28.02 21.85
C LEU A 342 3.69 27.12 22.98
N LEU A 343 4.49 26.10 22.68
CA LEU A 343 5.06 25.20 23.67
C LEU A 343 6.03 25.94 24.61
N ILE A 344 6.86 26.83 24.08
CA ILE A 344 7.74 27.69 24.89
C ILE A 344 6.89 28.53 25.85
N LYS A 345 5.86 29.24 25.35
CA LYS A 345 4.94 30.04 26.19
C LYS A 345 4.26 29.18 27.26
N ALA A 346 3.78 27.99 26.89
CA ALA A 346 3.18 27.06 27.85
C ALA A 346 4.17 26.61 28.93
N THR A 347 5.43 26.36 28.59
CA THR A 347 6.46 26.02 29.59
C THR A 347 6.87 27.19 30.49
N GLU A 348 6.70 28.44 30.02
CA GLU A 348 6.91 29.65 30.83
C GLU A 348 5.73 29.92 31.78
N TRP A 349 4.49 29.80 31.28
CA TRP A 349 3.28 30.08 32.06
C TRP A 349 2.98 28.99 33.09
N PHE A 350 3.34 27.74 32.82
CA PHE A 350 3.01 26.60 33.66
C PHE A 350 4.28 25.85 34.10
N PRO A 351 4.91 26.22 35.23
CA PRO A 351 6.08 25.54 35.77
C PRO A 351 5.86 24.03 35.99
N TRP A 352 4.63 23.64 36.33
CA TRP A 352 4.23 22.24 36.48
C TRP A 352 4.32 21.46 35.16
N PHE A 353 3.92 22.06 34.04
CA PHE A 353 4.02 21.45 32.71
C PHE A 353 5.48 21.18 32.33
N ARG A 354 6.37 22.11 32.65
CA ARG A 354 7.83 21.92 32.47
C ARG A 354 8.36 20.74 33.30
N ALA A 355 7.90 20.58 34.54
CA ALA A 355 8.27 19.44 35.39
C ALA A 355 7.69 18.12 34.83
N MET A 356 6.47 18.16 34.30
CA MET A 356 5.81 17.02 33.66
C MET A 356 6.60 16.49 32.46
N LEU A 357 7.01 17.38 31.54
CA LEU A 357 7.86 17.03 30.39
C LEU A 357 9.22 16.43 30.80
N ARG A 358 9.79 16.87 31.93
CA ARG A 358 11.04 16.29 32.46
C ARG A 358 10.84 14.87 32.95
N ILE A 359 9.75 14.60 33.66
CA ILE A 359 9.44 13.27 34.17
C ILE A 359 9.06 12.31 33.05
N GLU A 360 8.36 12.77 32.02
CA GLU A 360 8.08 11.99 30.82
C GLU A 360 9.38 11.49 30.17
N LYS A 361 10.35 12.40 29.95
CA LYS A 361 11.68 12.06 29.42
C LYS A 361 12.42 11.08 30.33
N LEU A 362 12.33 11.26 31.65
CA LEU A 362 12.94 10.36 32.62
C LEU A 362 12.34 8.96 32.54
N CYS A 363 11.02 8.81 32.41
CA CYS A 363 10.37 7.50 32.26
C CYS A 363 10.87 6.76 31.02
N LEU A 364 10.94 7.45 29.88
CA LEU A 364 11.45 6.88 28.63
C LEU A 364 12.93 6.48 28.75
N ALA A 365 13.76 7.34 29.35
CA ALA A 365 15.19 7.05 29.57
C ALA A 365 15.43 5.86 30.50
N VAL A 366 14.58 5.69 31.51
CA VAL A 366 14.60 4.56 32.44
C VAL A 366 14.14 3.26 31.77
N GLY A 367 13.45 3.33 30.63
CA GLY A 367 13.10 2.18 29.80
C GLY A 367 11.61 1.84 29.73
N PHE A 368 10.73 2.72 30.23
CA PHE A 368 9.29 2.56 30.05
C PHE A 368 8.88 2.84 28.59
N THR A 369 7.89 2.12 28.07
CA THR A 369 7.34 2.39 26.72
C THR A 369 6.53 3.69 26.70
N HIS A 370 6.19 4.19 25.51
CA HIS A 370 5.32 5.36 25.38
C HIS A 370 3.95 5.16 26.06
N GLU A 371 3.34 3.97 25.92
CA GLU A 371 2.06 3.65 26.57
C GLU A 371 2.19 3.60 28.10
N GLN A 372 3.25 2.97 28.61
CA GLN A 372 3.52 2.90 30.04
C GLN A 372 3.81 4.28 30.63
N THR A 373 4.57 5.10 29.91
CA THR A 373 4.88 6.48 30.30
C THR A 373 3.59 7.30 30.34
N ALA A 374 2.74 7.23 29.32
CA ALA A 374 1.46 7.94 29.31
C ALA A 374 0.57 7.54 30.51
N HIS A 375 0.51 6.25 30.84
CA HIS A 375 -0.22 5.78 32.03
C HIS A 375 0.38 6.33 33.33
N LEU A 376 1.71 6.29 33.47
CA LEU A 376 2.41 6.86 34.62
C LEU A 376 2.17 8.37 34.78
N MET A 377 2.15 9.12 33.68
CA MET A 377 1.89 10.57 33.69
C MET A 377 0.48 10.94 34.19
N THR A 378 -0.47 10.00 34.23
CA THR A 378 -1.78 10.19 34.88
C THR A 378 -1.73 10.13 36.41
N GLY A 379 -0.58 9.77 37.00
CA GLY A 379 -0.38 9.60 38.43
C GLY A 379 -0.88 8.26 38.98
N LYS A 380 -1.35 7.35 38.10
CA LYS A 380 -1.80 6.02 38.49
C LYS A 380 -0.62 5.05 38.66
N PRO A 381 -0.67 4.14 39.65
CA PRO A 381 0.33 3.10 39.79
C PRO A 381 0.31 2.13 38.59
N LEU A 382 1.48 1.64 38.23
CA LEU A 382 1.72 0.70 37.14
C LEU A 382 2.53 -0.50 37.66
N PRO A 383 1.93 -1.70 37.74
CA PRO A 383 2.69 -2.93 37.95
C PRO A 383 3.66 -3.16 36.77
N TYR A 384 4.93 -3.42 37.08
CA TYR A 384 5.98 -3.56 36.09
C TYR A 384 6.86 -4.78 36.34
N ASN A 385 7.14 -5.50 35.26
CA ASN A 385 8.05 -6.63 35.20
C ASN A 385 8.98 -6.42 33.99
N GLY A 386 10.29 -6.41 34.21
CA GLY A 386 11.23 -6.16 33.13
C GLY A 386 12.56 -5.59 33.61
N GLU A 387 13.21 -4.84 32.74
CA GLU A 387 14.50 -4.21 33.02
C GLU A 387 14.33 -2.70 33.11
N LEU A 388 14.95 -2.08 34.10
CA LEU A 388 15.03 -0.62 34.24
C LEU A 388 16.48 -0.17 34.08
N TYR A 389 16.72 0.86 33.29
CA TYR A 389 18.04 1.41 33.03
C TYR A 389 18.37 2.57 33.99
N SER A 390 19.52 2.48 34.64
CA SER A 390 20.10 3.56 35.43
C SER A 390 21.19 4.25 34.62
N ASP A 391 21.03 5.55 34.39
CA ASP A 391 22.06 6.38 33.79
C ASP A 391 23.26 6.56 34.73
N GLU A 392 22.99 6.76 36.04
CA GLU A 392 24.00 6.94 37.10
C GLU A 392 24.96 5.74 37.19
N HIS A 393 24.43 4.52 37.12
CA HIS A 393 25.23 3.28 37.18
C HIS A 393 25.51 2.67 35.80
N ARG A 394 25.09 3.36 34.72
CA ARG A 394 25.21 2.96 33.30
C ARG A 394 24.84 1.51 33.01
N ARG A 395 23.79 1.00 33.65
CA ARG A 395 23.40 -0.42 33.53
C ARG A 395 21.92 -0.67 33.76
N LYS A 396 21.47 -1.83 33.30
CA LYS A 396 20.11 -2.31 33.52
C LYS A 396 20.01 -3.16 34.79
N PHE A 397 18.90 -3.00 35.49
CA PHE A 397 18.53 -3.78 36.66
C PHE A 397 17.25 -4.56 36.35
N LYS A 398 17.26 -5.87 36.60
CA LYS A 398 16.08 -6.71 36.46
C LYS A 398 15.12 -6.47 37.62
N THR A 399 13.85 -6.32 37.29
CA THR A 399 12.75 -6.05 38.23
C THR A 399 11.64 -7.05 38.02
N ASN A 400 11.20 -7.65 39.13
CA ASN A 400 10.05 -8.54 39.17
C ASN A 400 9.10 -7.98 40.22
N ASP A 401 7.85 -7.81 39.81
CA ASP A 401 6.70 -7.42 40.62
C ASP A 401 6.89 -6.09 41.36
N VAL A 402 7.37 -5.07 40.65
CA VAL A 402 7.54 -3.71 41.20
C VAL A 402 6.41 -2.81 40.75
N THR A 403 6.03 -1.84 41.58
CA THR A 403 5.02 -0.83 41.24
C THR A 403 5.68 0.51 40.94
N ALA A 404 5.59 0.95 39.68
CA ALA A 404 6.02 2.27 39.25
C ALA A 404 4.90 3.29 39.40
N LYS A 405 5.22 4.51 39.82
CA LYS A 405 4.25 5.61 39.93
C LYS A 405 4.95 6.96 39.77
N VAL A 406 4.35 7.86 38.99
CA VAL A 406 4.69 9.29 39.05
C VAL A 406 3.84 9.93 40.13
N GLY A 407 4.49 10.55 41.09
CA GLY A 407 3.82 11.18 42.22
C GLY A 407 4.51 12.48 42.61
N THR A 408 4.10 13.02 43.75
CA THR A 408 4.66 14.26 44.30
C THR A 408 5.36 13.99 45.61
N ASN A 409 6.61 14.43 45.74
CA ASN A 409 7.35 14.44 47.00
C ASN A 409 7.79 15.87 47.30
N ASN A 410 7.38 16.42 48.44
CA ASN A 410 7.64 17.80 48.85
C ASN A 410 7.31 18.83 47.76
N GLY A 411 6.17 18.64 47.07
CA GLY A 411 5.70 19.52 45.99
C GLY A 411 6.44 19.37 44.66
N LYS A 412 7.41 18.44 44.53
CA LYS A 412 8.12 18.15 43.27
C LYS A 412 7.63 16.83 42.68
N LEU A 413 7.41 16.82 41.36
CA LEU A 413 7.11 15.59 40.63
C LEU A 413 8.32 14.66 40.64
N ILE A 414 8.08 13.39 40.97
CA ILE A 414 9.09 12.34 40.99
C ILE A 414 8.55 11.06 40.37
N LEU A 415 9.46 10.27 39.80
CA LEU A 415 9.20 8.88 39.46
C LEU A 415 9.63 8.01 40.65
N ALA A 416 8.73 7.15 41.12
CA ALA A 416 8.98 6.24 42.23
C ALA A 416 8.72 4.78 41.85
N ILE A 417 9.55 3.88 42.36
CA ILE A 417 9.39 2.43 42.27
C ILE A 417 9.23 1.89 43.69
N ASP A 418 8.13 1.18 43.96
CA ASP A 418 7.76 0.68 45.28
C ASP A 418 7.77 1.77 46.38
N GLY A 419 7.36 2.99 46.00
CA GLY A 419 7.34 4.15 46.88
C GLY A 419 8.69 4.83 47.13
N LEU A 420 9.80 4.27 46.60
CA LEU A 420 11.13 4.90 46.67
C LEU A 420 11.39 5.75 45.44
N HIS A 421 12.06 6.90 45.62
CA HIS A 421 12.52 7.71 44.50
C HIS A 421 13.39 6.87 43.56
N ILE A 422 13.19 6.99 42.23
CA ILE A 422 13.84 6.12 41.24
C ILE A 422 15.37 6.03 41.41
N GLY A 423 16.05 7.14 41.72
CA GLY A 423 17.48 7.15 42.00
C GLY A 423 17.88 6.38 43.26
N GLU A 424 17.11 6.52 44.35
CA GLU A 424 17.35 5.78 45.60
C GLU A 424 17.08 4.28 45.41
N TRP A 425 16.06 3.95 44.61
CA TRP A 425 15.76 2.58 44.24
C TRP A 425 16.94 1.96 43.48
N PHE A 426 17.50 2.66 42.48
CA PHE A 426 18.69 2.20 41.75
C PHE A 426 19.91 2.04 42.65
N LYS A 427 20.17 3.00 43.56
CA LYS A 427 21.26 2.91 44.53
C LYS A 427 21.16 1.65 45.38
N LYS A 428 19.97 1.34 45.91
CA LYS A 428 19.72 0.10 46.69
C LYS A 428 19.93 -1.16 45.86
N GLN A 429 19.48 -1.17 44.59
CA GLN A 429 19.73 -2.33 43.72
C GLN A 429 21.22 -2.50 43.42
N PHE A 430 21.95 -1.41 43.27
CA PHE A 430 23.39 -1.42 43.02
C PHE A 430 24.18 -1.90 44.24
N GLU A 431 23.84 -1.43 45.45
CA GLU A 431 24.44 -1.90 46.71
C GLU A 431 24.21 -3.41 46.93
N ARG A 432 22.99 -3.89 46.69
CA ARG A 432 22.67 -5.34 46.71
C ARG A 432 23.51 -6.12 45.71
N LEU A 433 23.67 -5.58 44.51
CA LEU A 433 24.49 -6.19 43.47
C LEU A 433 25.97 -6.25 43.90
N GLN A 434 26.51 -5.20 44.53
CA GLN A 434 27.89 -5.18 45.04
C GLN A 434 28.11 -6.20 46.18
N GLN A 435 27.16 -6.32 47.10
CA GLN A 435 27.20 -7.30 48.19
C GLN A 435 27.18 -8.73 47.67
N ASN A 436 26.37 -9.02 46.65
CA ASN A 436 26.29 -10.34 46.01
C ASN A 436 27.53 -10.71 45.19
N VAL A 437 28.35 -9.73 44.80
CA VAL A 437 29.57 -9.91 43.99
C VAL A 437 30.86 -9.79 44.83
N GLY A 438 30.75 -9.53 46.14
CA GLY A 438 31.90 -9.47 47.05
C GLY A 438 32.82 -8.25 46.86
N LEU A 439 32.35 -7.19 46.21
CA LEU A 439 33.10 -5.95 46.03
C LEU A 439 32.79 -4.98 47.18
N LYS A 440 33.78 -4.73 48.06
CA LYS A 440 33.69 -3.70 49.11
C LYS A 440 33.62 -2.29 48.48
N PRO A 441 32.93 -1.33 49.10
CA PRO A 441 32.87 0.04 48.60
C PRO A 441 34.25 0.71 48.70
N VAL A 442 34.63 1.43 47.64
CA VAL A 442 35.75 2.38 47.68
C VAL A 442 35.24 3.63 48.38
N ASP A 443 35.80 3.91 49.54
CA ASP A 443 35.58 5.13 50.30
C ASP A 443 36.07 6.33 49.46
N THR A 444 35.20 7.28 49.17
CA THR A 444 35.57 8.57 48.58
C THR A 444 35.20 9.69 49.53
N ASP A 445 35.69 9.58 50.76
CA ASP A 445 35.86 10.74 51.63
C ASP A 445 37.10 11.51 51.15
N GLY A 446 36.84 12.49 50.27
CA GLY A 446 37.79 13.53 49.94
C GLY A 446 38.09 14.37 51.17
N LYS A 447 39.18 14.07 51.86
CA LYS A 447 39.88 15.02 52.73
C LYS A 447 41.35 15.11 52.34
N TYR A 448 41.71 16.33 51.96
CA TYR A 448 43.04 16.84 51.73
C TYR A 448 44.02 16.42 52.83
N CYS A 449 45.17 15.87 52.43
CA CYS A 449 46.45 16.15 53.08
C CYS A 449 47.46 16.54 52.00
N LYS A 450 47.72 17.85 51.89
CA LYS A 450 49.02 18.36 51.46
C LYS A 450 50.04 18.04 52.56
N GLU A 451 51.32 17.99 52.15
CA GLU A 451 52.58 18.01 52.91
C GLU A 451 53.46 16.80 52.54
N TYR A 452 54.69 16.90 52.05
CA TYR A 452 55.59 18.02 51.73
C TYR A 452 56.58 17.52 50.65
N ALA A 453 56.90 18.37 49.68
CA ALA A 453 58.18 18.33 49.00
C ALA A 453 59.17 19.19 49.80
N GLN A 454 60.32 18.61 50.13
CA GLN A 454 61.62 19.24 49.87
C GLN A 454 62.19 18.55 48.63
#